data_AF-A0A956A568-F1
#
_entry.id   AF-A0A956A568-F1
#
_cell.length_a   1.000
_cell.length_b   1.000
_cell.length_c   1.000
_cell.angle_alpha   90.00
_cell.angle_beta   90.00
_cell.angle_gamma   90.00
#
_symmetry.space_group_name_H-M   'P 1'
#
loop_
_entity.id
_entity.type
_entity.pdbx_description
1 polymer ?
#
loop_
_entity_poly.entity_id
_entity_poly.type
_entity_poly.pdbx_seq_one_letter_code
_entity_poly.pdbx_strand_id
1 'polypeptide(L)'
;MWNYVGIVRSNKRLMRAQRRLVVLNQEIKDDYWEFTLSRDLIELRNIAQVGELIVNSALMRKESRGLHYTLDYPERDDVNWKRDTILQRGVRR
;
A
#
# COMPACT_ATOMS: atom_id res chain seq x y z
N MET A 1 6.25 8.11 -1.30
CA MET A 1 6.33 6.77 -0.66
C MET A 1 7.53 6.63 0.29
N TRP A 2 8.72 7.09 -0.09
CA TRP A 2 9.97 6.93 0.68
C TRP A 2 9.88 7.31 2.16
N ASN A 3 9.20 8.42 2.48
CA ASN A 3 9.09 8.94 3.85
C ASN A 3 8.18 8.13 4.77
N TYR A 4 7.44 7.14 4.27
CA TYR A 4 6.49 6.37 5.07
C TYR A 4 6.60 4.85 4.89
N VAL A 5 7.13 4.40 3.75
CA VAL A 5 7.14 3.00 3.31
C VAL A 5 8.56 2.59 2.88
N GLY A 6 9.58 3.11 3.58
CA GLY A 6 10.98 2.76 3.36
C GLY A 6 11.36 1.41 4.01
N ILE A 7 12.66 1.15 4.16
CA ILE A 7 13.18 -0.06 4.79
C ILE A 7 12.63 -0.23 6.21
N VAL A 8 12.67 0.83 7.01
CA VAL A 8 12.12 0.85 8.38
C VAL A 8 10.72 1.45 8.37
N ARG A 9 9.74 0.66 8.82
CA ARG A 9 8.31 1.00 8.80
C ARG A 9 7.76 1.11 10.22
N SER A 10 6.61 1.78 10.33
CA SER A 10 5.74 1.68 11.50
C SER A 10 4.29 1.84 11.09
N ASN A 11 3.37 1.25 11.86
CA ASN A 11 1.92 1.34 11.68
C ASN A 11 1.50 2.82 11.55
N LYS A 12 2.02 3.71 12.40
CA LYS A 12 1.74 5.15 12.37
C LYS A 12 2.09 5.78 11.01
N ARG A 13 3.28 5.46 10.45
CA ARG A 13 3.72 6.01 9.16
C ARG A 13 2.93 5.40 8.01
N LEU A 14 2.67 4.09 8.04
CA LEU A 14 1.88 3.39 7.04
C LEU A 14 0.44 3.89 6.98
N MET A 15 -0.22 4.10 8.12
CA MET A 15 -1.57 4.69 8.17
C MET A 15 -1.59 6.15 7.65
N ARG A 16 -0.50 6.90 7.83
CA ARG A 16 -0.37 8.24 7.24
C ARG A 16 -0.21 8.17 5.72
N ALA A 17 0.55 7.21 5.20
CA ALA A 17 0.63 6.96 3.76
C ALA A 17 -0.72 6.55 3.18
N GLN A 18 -1.43 5.64 3.84
CA GLN A 18 -2.77 5.19 3.43
C GLN A 18 -3.75 6.36 3.32
N ARG A 19 -3.82 7.22 4.35
CA ARG A 19 -4.69 8.42 4.32
C ARG A 19 -4.37 9.35 3.14
N ARG A 20 -3.09 9.54 2.81
CA ARG A 20 -2.69 10.35 1.65
C ARG A 20 -3.08 9.70 0.33
N LEU A 21 -2.92 8.38 0.21
CA LEU A 21 -3.32 7.64 -0.99
C LEU A 21 -4.83 7.67 -1.19
N VAL A 22 -5.63 7.64 -0.12
CA VAL A 22 -7.10 7.78 -0.21
C VAL A 22 -7.48 9.13 -0.83
N VAL A 23 -6.89 10.23 -0.34
CA VAL A 23 -7.16 11.57 -0.90
C VAL A 23 -6.72 11.65 -2.37
N LEU A 24 -5.50 11.20 -2.67
CA LEU A 24 -4.98 11.20 -4.04
C LEU A 24 -5.83 10.35 -5.00
N ASN A 25 -6.28 9.17 -4.56
CA ASN A 25 -7.13 8.30 -5.38
C ASN A 25 -8.50 8.93 -5.65
N GLN A 26 -9.02 9.74 -4.73
CA GLN A 26 -10.25 10.48 -4.94
C GLN A 26 -10.04 11.57 -6.01
N GLU A 27 -8.98 12.36 -5.90
CA GLU A 27 -8.61 13.38 -6.90
C GLU A 27 -8.42 12.75 -8.29
N ILE A 28 -7.65 11.65 -8.39
CA ILE A 28 -7.44 10.92 -9.66
C ILE A 28 -8.77 10.44 -10.25
N LYS A 29 -9.71 10.01 -9.40
CA LYS A 29 -11.01 9.51 -9.85
C LYS A 29 -11.86 10.65 -10.40
N ASP A 30 -11.84 11.80 -9.75
CA ASP A 30 -12.58 12.99 -10.19
C ASP A 30 -12.00 13.48 -11.53
N ASP A 31 -10.67 13.57 -11.63
CA ASP A 31 -9.98 13.92 -12.88
C ASP A 31 -10.30 12.96 -14.03
N TYR A 32 -10.42 11.66 -13.74
CA TYR A 32 -10.75 10.63 -14.72
C TYR A 32 -12.13 10.82 -15.37
N TRP A 33 -13.09 11.41 -14.65
CA TRP A 33 -14.43 11.66 -15.15
C TRP A 33 -14.61 13.06 -15.73
N GLU A 34 -13.85 14.04 -15.25
CA GLU A 34 -13.99 15.45 -15.65
C GLU A 34 -13.16 15.85 -16.88
N PHE A 35 -12.04 15.17 -17.14
CA PHE A 35 -11.11 15.53 -18.22
C PHE A 35 -10.99 14.47 -19.31
N THR A 36 -10.43 14.86 -20.46
CA THR A 36 -10.09 13.93 -21.54
C THR A 36 -9.03 12.95 -21.06
N LEU A 37 -9.33 11.66 -21.21
CA LEU A 37 -8.44 10.59 -20.79
C LEU A 37 -7.09 10.68 -21.51
N SER A 38 -6.02 10.85 -20.72
CA SER A 38 -4.64 10.87 -21.20
C SER A 38 -3.87 9.66 -20.71
N ARG A 39 -2.77 9.34 -21.41
CA ARG A 39 -1.83 8.30 -20.99
C ARG A 39 -1.30 8.56 -19.57
N ASP A 40 -0.89 9.79 -19.30
CA ASP A 40 -0.29 10.19 -18.02
C ASP A 40 -1.28 9.99 -16.86
N LEU A 41 -2.57 10.27 -17.07
CA LEU A 41 -3.60 10.06 -16.06
C LEU A 41 -3.79 8.56 -15.73
N ILE A 42 -3.74 7.69 -16.75
CA ILE A 42 -3.80 6.23 -16.55
C ILE A 42 -2.56 5.76 -15.79
N GLU A 43 -1.37 6.24 -16.16
CA GLU A 43 -0.12 5.88 -15.49
C GLU A 43 -0.13 6.34 -14.02
N LEU A 44 -0.61 7.56 -13.74
CA LEU A 44 -0.78 8.08 -12.38
C LEU A 44 -1.70 7.18 -11.56
N ARG A 45 -2.87 6.81 -12.10
CA ARG A 45 -3.82 5.89 -11.44
C ARG A 45 -3.17 4.55 -11.12
N ASN A 46 -2.41 3.98 -12.05
CA ASN A 46 -1.76 2.69 -11.84
C ASN A 46 -0.67 2.77 -10.75
N ILE A 47 0.14 3.83 -10.75
CA ILE A 47 1.17 4.05 -9.72
C ILE A 47 0.52 4.22 -8.34
N ALA A 48 -0.57 4.99 -8.25
CA ALA A 48 -1.32 5.17 -7.01
C ALA A 48 -1.89 3.84 -6.49
N GLN A 49 -2.45 3.01 -7.38
CA GLN A 49 -2.95 1.68 -7.05
C GLN A 49 -1.84 0.75 -6.53
N VAL A 50 -0.67 0.73 -7.18
CA VAL A 50 0.49 -0.04 -6.70
C VAL A 50 0.93 0.45 -5.33
N GLY A 51 0.96 1.77 -5.12
CA GLY A 51 1.28 2.36 -3.82
C GLY A 51 0.34 1.91 -2.70
N GLU A 52 -0.97 1.85 -2.99
CA GLU A 52 -1.99 1.34 -2.07
C GLU A 52 -1.78 -0.14 -1.74
N LEU A 53 -1.52 -0.99 -2.74
CA LEU A 53 -1.25 -2.41 -2.53
C LEU A 53 -0.03 -2.63 -1.62
N ILE A 54 1.05 -1.87 -1.83
CA ILE A 54 2.25 -1.95 -0.97
C ILE A 54 1.91 -1.57 0.47
N VAL A 55 1.18 -0.47 0.69
CA VAL A 55 0.82 0.00 2.03
C VAL A 55 -0.12 -0.98 2.73
N ASN A 56 -1.13 -1.49 2.03
CA ASN A 56 -2.07 -2.47 2.59
C ASN A 56 -1.36 -3.78 2.93
N SER A 57 -0.49 -4.28 2.05
CA SER A 57 0.33 -5.47 2.32
C SER A 57 1.20 -5.28 3.58
N ALA A 58 1.89 -4.13 3.68
CA ALA A 58 2.74 -3.82 4.82
C ALA A 58 1.95 -3.65 6.13
N LEU A 59 0.75 -3.06 6.08
CA LEU A 59 -0.14 -2.93 7.24
C LEU A 59 -0.71 -4.27 7.70
N MET A 60 -1.00 -5.18 6.76
CA MET A 60 -1.51 -6.51 7.09
C MET A 60 -0.45 -7.36 7.79
N ARG A 61 0.80 -7.34 7.31
CA ARG A 61 1.87 -8.21 7.81
C ARG A 61 2.43 -7.77 9.17
N LYS A 62 2.03 -8.46 10.24
CA LYS A 62 2.40 -8.18 11.63
C LYS A 62 3.62 -8.98 12.10
N GLU A 63 4.70 -8.89 11.34
CA GLU A 63 6.03 -9.41 11.68
C GLU A 63 7.10 -8.60 10.96
N SER A 64 8.37 -8.86 11.25
CA SER A 64 9.49 -8.42 10.42
C SER A 64 10.19 -9.61 9.76
N ARG A 65 10.32 -9.55 8.43
CA ARG A 65 10.94 -10.61 7.61
C ARG A 65 11.61 -10.03 6.38
N GLY A 66 12.91 -10.29 6.21
CA GLY A 66 13.68 -9.82 5.06
C GLY A 66 13.66 -8.28 4.96
N LEU A 67 13.25 -7.75 3.79
CA LEU A 67 13.16 -6.30 3.55
C LEU A 67 11.89 -5.65 4.13
N HIS A 68 10.96 -6.45 4.66
CA HIS A 68 9.83 -5.95 5.43
C HIS A 68 10.21 -5.87 6.91
N TYR A 69 10.72 -4.72 7.34
CA TYR A 69 11.04 -4.44 8.74
C TYR A 69 10.08 -3.39 9.31
N THR A 70 9.40 -3.71 10.41
CA THR A 70 8.45 -2.83 11.08
C THR A 70 8.70 -2.75 12.58
N LEU A 71 8.77 -1.53 13.11
CA LEU A 71 9.09 -1.28 14.51
C LEU A 71 8.03 -1.81 15.48
N ASP A 72 6.76 -1.86 15.06
CA ASP A 72 5.66 -2.36 15.87
C ASP A 72 5.67 -3.90 16.05
N TYR A 73 6.37 -4.62 15.17
CA TYR A 73 6.51 -6.09 15.19
C TYR A 73 7.93 -6.47 14.74
N PRO A 74 8.95 -6.27 15.59
CA PRO A 74 10.35 -6.37 15.19
C PRO A 74 10.81 -7.82 14.95
N GLU A 75 10.10 -8.79 15.52
CA GLU A 75 10.46 -10.21 15.43
C GLU A 75 9.84 -10.91 14.22
N ARG A 76 10.50 -11.98 13.79
CA ARG A 76 9.97 -12.90 12.77
C ARG A 76 8.97 -13.85 13.42
N ASP A 77 7.82 -14.06 12.77
CA ASP A 77 6.77 -14.95 13.25
C ASP A 77 6.50 -16.05 12.21
N ASP A 78 7.17 -17.19 12.41
CA ASP A 78 7.01 -18.35 11.53
C ASP A 78 5.70 -19.12 11.79
N VAL A 79 4.99 -18.85 12.88
CA VAL A 79 3.73 -19.53 13.22
C VAL A 79 2.57 -18.94 12.43
N ASN A 80 2.45 -17.60 12.41
CA ASN A 80 1.31 -16.92 11.77
C ASN A 80 1.62 -16.37 10.37
N TRP A 81 2.90 -16.14 10.05
CA TRP A 81 3.31 -15.37 8.87
C TRP A 81 4.31 -16.07 7.94
N LYS A 82 4.58 -17.37 8.11
CA LYS A 82 5.32 -18.18 7.12
C LYS A 82 4.46 -18.51 5.89
N ARG A 83 3.97 -17.46 5.24
CA ARG A 83 3.09 -17.47 4.08
C ARG A 83 3.20 -16.14 3.32
N ASP A 84 2.77 -16.17 2.08
CA ASP A 84 2.71 -14.98 1.23
C ASP A 84 1.52 -14.10 1.59
N THR A 85 1.70 -12.78 1.43
CA THR A 85 0.60 -11.82 1.53
C THR A 85 -0.10 -11.75 0.18
N ILE A 86 -1.32 -12.28 0.10
CA ILE A 86 -2.12 -12.26 -1.13
C ILE A 86 -3.14 -11.12 -1.04
N LEU A 87 -3.07 -10.19 -1.99
CA LEU A 87 -4.06 -9.12 -2.17
C LEU A 87 -4.87 -9.38 -3.44
N GLN A 88 -6.19 -9.43 -3.31
CA GLN A 88 -7.10 -9.59 -4.44
C GLN A 88 -8.18 -8.51 -4.40
N ARG A 89 -8.44 -7.91 -5.55
CA ARG A 89 -9.56 -6.98 -5.70
C ARG A 89 -10.84 -7.81 -5.83
N GLY A 90 -11.64 -7.82 -4.77
CA GLY A 90 -13.05 -8.23 -4.77
C GLY A 90 -13.44 -9.33 -5.75
N VAL A 91 -12.96 -10.56 -5.54
CA VAL A 91 -13.63 -11.80 -5.91
C VAL A 91 -13.25 -12.86 -4.87
N ARG A 92 -14.10 -13.07 -3.85
CA ARG A 92 -14.18 -14.40 -3.21
C ARG A 92 -15.04 -15.24 -4.16
N ARG A 93 -14.42 -16.13 -4.93
CA ARG A 93 -15.10 -17.33 -5.41
C ARG A 93 -14.96 -18.39 -4.33
#